data_AF-A0A3A8WF00-F1
#
_entry.id   AF-A0A3A8WF00-F1
#
_cell.length_a   1.000
_cell.length_b   1.000
_cell.length_c   1.000
_cell.angle_alpha   90.00
_cell.angle_beta   90.00
_cell.angle_gamma   90.00
#
_symmetry.space_group_name_H-M   'P 1'
#
loop_
_entity.id
_entity.type
_entity.pdbx_description
1 polymer ?
#
loop_
_entity_poly.entity_id
_entity_poly.type
_entity_poly.pdbx_seq_one_letter_code
_entity_poly.pdbx_strand_id
1 'polypeptide(L)'
;MAKRTLFEEFPGLIAEWDYDKNGMEGMFPSVITRGSHKTVWWKCSKGHLWKAPVYDRTAGRGCPYCSGRKVLIGYNDLASKAPWLSGEWDYEKNNGISPKTVTCGCNRKVWWKCREGHSWQAAVCARYAGSG
;
A
#
# COMPACT_ATOMS: atom_id res chain seq x y z
N MET A 1 2.47 -35.73 12.75
CA MET A 1 2.39 -35.05 11.44
C MET A 1 3.51 -34.03 11.36
N ALA A 2 4.41 -34.12 10.39
CA ALA A 2 5.39 -33.05 10.14
C ALA A 2 4.63 -31.79 9.66
N LYS A 3 4.99 -30.61 10.18
CA LYS A 3 4.41 -29.34 9.70
C LYS A 3 4.96 -29.08 8.30
N ARG A 4 4.09 -28.93 7.31
CA ARG A 4 4.50 -28.56 5.95
C ARG A 4 4.94 -27.10 5.92
N THR A 5 5.85 -26.82 5.02
CA THR A 5 6.50 -25.53 4.84
C THR A 5 5.74 -24.66 3.85
N LEU A 6 6.06 -23.37 3.83
CA LEU A 6 5.48 -22.42 2.89
C LEU A 6 5.76 -22.82 1.44
N PHE A 7 6.96 -23.34 1.19
CA PHE A 7 7.39 -23.80 -0.13
C PHE A 7 6.50 -24.94 -0.65
N GLU A 8 6.12 -25.88 0.21
CA GLU A 8 5.31 -27.04 -0.16
C GLU A 8 3.82 -26.72 -0.29
N GLU A 9 3.28 -25.85 0.57
CA GLU A 9 1.84 -25.57 0.61
C GLU A 9 1.39 -24.41 -0.29
N PHE A 10 2.26 -23.43 -0.57
CA PHE A 10 1.89 -22.18 -1.24
C PHE A 10 2.84 -21.81 -2.39
N PRO A 11 2.99 -22.64 -3.44
CA PRO A 11 3.93 -22.38 -4.53
C PRO A 11 3.68 -21.04 -5.24
N GLY A 12 2.42 -20.60 -5.36
CA GLY A 12 2.11 -19.27 -5.91
C GLY A 12 2.59 -18.10 -5.05
N LEU A 13 2.66 -18.28 -3.73
CA LEU A 13 3.13 -17.25 -2.80
C LEU A 13 4.65 -17.13 -2.81
N ILE A 14 5.36 -18.20 -3.18
CA ILE A 14 6.81 -18.22 -3.33
C ILE A 14 7.28 -17.27 -4.43
N ALA A 15 6.47 -17.07 -5.48
CA ALA A 15 6.74 -16.07 -6.50
C ALA A 15 6.77 -14.62 -5.96
N GLU A 16 6.15 -14.38 -4.80
CA GLU A 16 6.19 -13.08 -4.12
C GLU A 16 7.28 -12.99 -3.03
N TRP A 17 8.06 -14.05 -2.80
CA TRP A 17 9.14 -14.04 -1.81
C TRP A 17 10.34 -13.24 -2.32
N ASP A 18 10.83 -12.28 -1.53
CA ASP A 18 12.08 -11.59 -1.85
C ASP A 18 13.28 -12.41 -1.34
N TYR A 19 13.87 -13.22 -2.22
CA TYR A 19 14.97 -14.12 -1.86
C TYR A 19 16.23 -13.39 -1.42
N ASP A 20 16.55 -12.25 -2.03
CA ASP A 20 17.75 -11.49 -1.71
C ASP A 20 17.66 -10.91 -0.30
N LYS A 21 16.60 -10.15 -0.01
CA LYS A 21 16.44 -9.49 1.29
C LYS A 21 16.19 -10.46 2.42
N ASN A 22 15.39 -11.51 2.18
CA ASN A 22 15.14 -12.52 3.21
C ASN A 22 16.35 -13.44 3.43
N GLY A 23 17.09 -13.76 2.36
CA GLY A 23 18.31 -14.56 2.45
C GLY A 23 19.40 -13.86 3.27
N MET A 24 19.53 -12.53 3.15
CA MET A 24 20.42 -11.73 4.01
C MET A 24 20.04 -11.81 5.50
N GLU A 25 18.75 -12.00 5.81
CA GLU A 25 18.23 -12.20 7.17
C GLU A 25 18.15 -13.70 7.57
N GLY A 26 18.72 -14.60 6.76
CA GLY A 26 18.73 -16.05 7.01
C GLY A 26 17.35 -16.73 6.93
N MET A 27 16.38 -16.08 6.29
CA MET A 27 15.00 -16.56 6.19
C MET A 27 14.75 -17.25 4.84
N PHE A 28 14.35 -18.53 4.91
CA PHE A 28 14.07 -19.36 3.73
C PHE A 28 12.64 -19.93 3.79
N PRO A 29 11.90 -19.98 2.66
CA PRO A 29 10.55 -20.55 2.65
C PRO A 29 10.46 -22.01 3.09
N SER A 30 11.53 -22.78 2.89
CA SER A 30 11.64 -24.21 3.23
C SER A 30 11.75 -24.47 4.74
N VAL A 31 11.87 -23.44 5.57
CA VAL A 31 11.92 -23.60 7.04
C VAL A 31 10.81 -22.83 7.76
N ILE A 32 9.87 -22.27 7.01
CA ILE A 32 8.81 -21.41 7.51
C ILE A 32 7.47 -22.08 7.27
N THR A 33 6.61 -22.07 8.28
CA THR A 33 5.25 -22.62 8.20
C THR A 33 4.23 -21.51 7.96
N ARG A 34 3.06 -21.85 7.41
CA ARG A 34 1.99 -20.89 7.06
C ARG A 34 1.54 -19.99 8.20
N GLY A 35 1.53 -20.48 9.45
CA GLY A 35 1.09 -19.72 10.63
C GLY A 35 2.19 -18.86 11.26
N SER A 36 3.35 -18.72 10.62
CA SER A 36 4.47 -18.00 11.20
C SER A 36 4.19 -16.49 11.34
N HIS A 37 4.51 -15.95 12.52
CA HIS A 37 4.51 -14.50 12.80
C HIS A 37 5.78 -13.80 12.32
N LYS A 38 6.75 -14.52 11.75
CA LYS A 38 7.95 -13.92 11.17
C LYS A 38 7.55 -12.95 10.07
N THR A 39 8.01 -11.72 10.21
CA THR A 39 7.84 -10.66 9.22
C THR A 39 8.99 -10.74 8.23
N VAL A 40 8.65 -10.91 6.95
CA VAL A 40 9.61 -11.09 5.86
C VAL A 40 9.29 -10.12 4.73
N TRP A 41 10.24 -9.95 3.81
CA TRP A 41 10.10 -9.13 2.61
C TRP A 41 9.32 -9.88 1.53
N TRP A 42 8.33 -9.19 0.97
CA TRP A 42 7.53 -9.65 -0.15
C TRP A 42 7.66 -8.67 -1.31
N LYS A 43 7.59 -9.19 -2.54
CA LYS A 43 7.64 -8.45 -3.78
C LYS A 43 6.49 -8.88 -4.68
N CYS A 44 5.60 -7.97 -5.06
CA CYS A 44 4.50 -8.32 -5.96
C CYS A 44 4.97 -8.27 -7.41
N SER A 45 4.13 -8.74 -8.33
CA SER A 45 4.39 -8.72 -9.78
C SER A 45 4.64 -7.32 -10.36
N LYS A 46 4.18 -6.25 -9.69
CA LYS A 46 4.48 -4.85 -10.05
C LYS A 46 5.81 -4.34 -9.49
N GLY A 47 6.57 -5.19 -8.79
CA GLY A 47 7.86 -4.86 -8.21
C GLY A 47 7.81 -4.11 -6.87
N HIS A 48 6.63 -3.87 -6.29
CA HIS A 48 6.55 -3.20 -4.99
C HIS A 48 7.04 -4.12 -3.87
N LEU A 49 7.88 -3.57 -3.00
CA LEU A 49 8.46 -4.27 -1.85
C LEU A 49 7.76 -3.89 -0.54
N TRP A 50 7.36 -4.87 0.26
CA TRP A 50 6.81 -4.60 1.60
C TRP A 50 7.17 -5.70 2.60
N LYS A 51 7.20 -5.33 3.89
CA LYS A 51 7.28 -6.28 5.00
C LYS A 51 5.87 -6.68 5.46
N ALA A 52 5.64 -7.99 5.64
CA ALA A 52 4.42 -8.53 6.24
C ALA A 52 4.69 -9.90 6.90
N PRO A 53 3.92 -10.29 7.92
CA PRO A 53 4.03 -11.62 8.50
C PRO A 53 3.51 -12.70 7.55
N VAL A 54 4.08 -13.89 7.63
CA VAL A 54 3.75 -15.01 6.73
C VAL A 54 2.28 -15.44 6.89
N TYR A 55 1.75 -15.46 8.11
CA TYR A 55 0.34 -15.79 8.33
C TYR A 55 -0.63 -14.82 7.63
N ASP A 56 -0.30 -13.53 7.55
CA ASP A 56 -1.14 -12.57 6.82
C ASP A 56 -1.13 -12.84 5.32
N ARG A 57 0.04 -13.21 4.77
CA ARG A 57 0.16 -13.52 3.35
C ARG A 57 -0.58 -14.80 2.97
N THR A 58 -0.45 -15.86 3.76
CA THR A 58 -1.18 -17.11 3.54
C THR A 58 -2.70 -16.96 3.76
N ALA A 59 -3.13 -15.98 4.56
CA ALA A 59 -4.54 -15.57 4.67
C ALA A 59 -5.05 -14.69 3.51
N GLY A 60 -4.23 -14.46 2.47
CA GLY A 60 -4.63 -13.74 1.26
C GLY A 60 -4.42 -12.22 1.28
N ARG A 61 -3.81 -11.64 2.33
CA ARG A 61 -3.53 -10.19 2.35
C ARG A 61 -2.36 -9.85 1.40
N GLY A 62 -2.64 -9.38 0.20
CA GLY A 62 -1.62 -9.02 -0.79
C GLY A 62 -0.91 -7.68 -0.57
N CYS A 63 -0.23 -7.21 -1.62
CA CYS A 63 0.52 -5.95 -1.64
C CYS A 63 -0.33 -4.74 -1.17
N PRO A 64 0.07 -4.04 -0.09
CA PRO A 64 -0.72 -2.95 0.47
C PRO A 64 -0.75 -1.70 -0.42
N TYR A 65 0.22 -1.54 -1.32
CA TYR A 65 0.25 -0.45 -2.29
C TYR A 65 -0.71 -0.71 -3.45
N CYS A 66 -0.74 -1.94 -3.98
CA CYS A 66 -1.69 -2.33 -5.02
C CYS A 66 -3.14 -2.19 -4.56
N SER A 67 -3.42 -2.55 -3.30
CA SER A 67 -4.77 -2.46 -2.73
C SER A 67 -5.10 -1.07 -2.15
N GLY A 68 -4.24 -0.06 -2.31
CA GLY A 68 -4.47 1.30 -1.82
C GLY A 68 -4.49 1.46 -0.29
N ARG A 69 -4.06 0.46 0.49
CA ARG A 69 -3.99 0.49 1.96
C ARG A 69 -2.79 1.29 2.48
N LYS A 70 -1.70 1.32 1.72
CA LYS A 70 -0.52 2.15 1.99
C LYS A 70 -0.22 3.03 0.77
N VAL A 71 0.32 4.20 1.05
CA VAL A 71 0.77 5.14 0.02
C VAL A 71 2.16 4.72 -0.48
N LEU A 72 2.33 4.72 -1.79
CA LEU A 72 3.60 4.62 -2.50
C LEU A 72 3.69 5.82 -3.44
N ILE A 73 4.58 6.75 -3.09
CA ILE A 73 4.83 7.97 -3.87
C ILE A 73 5.28 7.58 -5.28
N GLY A 74 4.71 8.22 -6.30
CA GLY A 74 4.95 7.91 -7.71
C GLY A 74 4.03 6.82 -8.26
N TYR A 75 3.25 6.13 -7.42
CA TYR A 75 2.40 5.02 -7.86
C TYR A 75 0.92 5.24 -7.58
N ASN A 76 0.52 5.31 -6.31
CA ASN A 76 -0.89 5.38 -5.89
C ASN A 76 -1.25 6.60 -5.03
N ASP A 77 -0.30 7.51 -4.83
CA ASP A 77 -0.58 8.79 -4.19
C ASP A 77 -1.41 9.70 -5.09
N LEU A 78 -2.14 10.64 -4.47
CA LEU A 78 -3.02 11.56 -5.19
C LEU A 78 -2.25 12.44 -6.17
N ALA A 79 -1.06 12.94 -5.81
CA ALA A 79 -0.27 13.78 -6.71
C ALA A 79 0.10 13.06 -8.02
N SER A 80 0.47 11.78 -7.93
CA SER A 80 0.84 11.00 -9.11
C SER A 80 -0.36 10.52 -9.92
N LYS A 81 -1.50 10.23 -9.29
CA LYS A 81 -2.69 9.70 -9.97
C LYS A 81 -3.67 10.77 -10.45
N ALA A 82 -3.72 11.92 -9.78
CA ALA A 82 -4.64 13.01 -10.07
C ALA A 82 -3.97 14.37 -9.82
N PRO A 83 -2.99 14.76 -10.66
CA PRO A 83 -2.28 16.02 -10.49
C PRO A 83 -3.21 17.25 -10.53
N TRP A 84 -4.33 17.17 -11.27
CA TRP A 84 -5.34 18.25 -11.30
C TRP A 84 -5.98 18.50 -9.92
N LEU A 85 -6.22 17.45 -9.13
CA LEU A 85 -6.72 17.58 -7.76
C LEU A 85 -5.68 18.18 -6.81
N SER A 86 -4.39 18.00 -7.10
CA SER A 86 -3.34 18.65 -6.30
C SER A 86 -3.34 20.18 -6.48
N GLY A 87 -3.85 20.68 -7.61
CA GLY A 87 -4.06 22.11 -7.86
C GLY A 87 -5.23 22.70 -7.07
N GLU A 88 -6.13 21.87 -6.58
CA GLU A 88 -7.26 22.27 -5.72
C GLU A 88 -6.98 22.02 -4.24
N TRP A 89 -5.75 21.69 -3.86
CA TRP A 89 -5.42 21.38 -2.47
C TRP A 89 -5.25 22.64 -1.63
N ASP A 90 -5.92 22.72 -0.48
CA ASP A 90 -5.67 23.81 0.47
C ASP A 90 -4.49 23.47 1.39
N TYR A 91 -3.27 23.85 1.00
CA TYR A 91 -2.05 23.53 1.76
C TYR A 91 -2.01 24.16 3.15
N GLU A 92 -2.62 25.33 3.32
CA GLU A 92 -2.65 26.07 4.59
C GLU A 92 -3.54 25.33 5.60
N LYS A 93 -4.73 24.89 5.17
CA LYS A 93 -5.70 24.24 6.06
C LYS A 93 -5.46 22.75 6.29
N ASN A 94 -4.65 22.10 5.45
CA ASN A 94 -4.38 20.66 5.58
C ASN A 94 -3.21 20.31 6.51
N ASN A 95 -2.61 21.29 7.21
CA ASN A 95 -1.69 21.07 8.33
C ASN A 95 -0.61 20.00 8.07
N GLY A 96 0.06 20.09 6.92
CA GLY A 96 1.14 19.17 6.54
C GLY A 96 0.68 17.86 5.87
N ILE A 97 -0.62 17.60 5.76
CA ILE A 97 -1.14 16.55 4.89
C ILE A 97 -0.98 17.03 3.44
N SER A 98 -0.25 16.25 2.64
CA SER A 98 0.01 16.56 1.24
C SER A 98 -0.66 15.54 0.31
N PRO A 99 -0.91 15.90 -0.96
CA PRO A 99 -1.36 14.96 -1.99
C PRO A 99 -0.44 13.74 -2.16
N LYS A 100 0.85 13.84 -1.82
CA LYS A 100 1.81 12.73 -1.86
C LYS A 100 1.66 11.75 -0.69
N THR A 101 0.89 12.11 0.34
CA THR A 101 0.73 11.32 1.58
C THR A 101 -0.64 10.67 1.73
N VAL A 102 -1.47 10.72 0.68
CA VAL A 102 -2.80 10.12 0.65
C VAL A 102 -2.98 9.31 -0.63
N THR A 103 -3.71 8.19 -0.56
CA THR A 103 -4.11 7.46 -1.76
C THR A 103 -5.36 8.08 -2.37
N CYS A 104 -5.53 7.96 -3.68
CA CYS A 104 -6.72 8.46 -4.38
C CYS A 104 -8.04 7.85 -3.87
N GLY A 105 -7.99 6.64 -3.32
CA GLY A 105 -9.16 5.93 -2.78
C GLY A 105 -9.41 6.16 -1.28
N CYS A 106 -8.67 7.03 -0.59
CA CYS A 106 -8.86 7.17 0.86
C CYS A 106 -10.08 8.04 1.21
N ASN A 107 -10.78 7.67 2.29
CA ASN A 107 -11.96 8.39 2.80
C ASN A 107 -11.61 9.61 3.67
N ARG A 108 -10.34 10.00 3.75
CA ARG A 108 -9.91 11.14 4.57
C ARG A 108 -10.53 12.42 4.00
N LYS A 109 -11.26 13.17 4.83
CA LYS A 109 -11.69 14.54 4.50
C LYS A 109 -10.51 15.48 4.65
N VAL A 110 -10.27 16.25 3.60
CA VAL A 110 -9.21 17.26 3.51
C VAL A 110 -9.82 18.55 2.96
N TRP A 111 -9.12 19.65 3.15
CA TRP A 111 -9.51 20.94 2.63
C TRP A 111 -9.08 21.09 1.18
N TRP A 112 -10.03 21.49 0.35
CA TRP A 112 -9.85 21.86 -1.04
C TRP A 112 -10.01 23.37 -1.17
N LYS A 113 -9.39 23.98 -2.17
CA LYS A 113 -9.46 25.42 -2.47
C LYS A 113 -9.74 25.59 -3.96
N CYS A 114 -10.79 26.32 -4.31
CA CYS A 114 -11.17 26.53 -5.71
C CYS A 114 -10.39 27.70 -6.28
N ARG A 115 -10.54 27.95 -7.59
CA ARG A 115 -9.87 29.06 -8.28
C ARG A 115 -10.23 30.42 -7.70
N GLU A 116 -11.45 30.58 -7.19
CA GLU A 116 -11.93 31.79 -6.51
C GLU A 116 -11.43 31.90 -5.05
N GLY A 117 -10.64 30.94 -4.56
CA GLY A 117 -10.04 30.98 -3.22
C GLY A 117 -10.92 30.45 -2.09
N HIS A 118 -12.16 30.02 -2.35
CA HIS A 118 -13.02 29.41 -1.34
C HIS A 118 -12.51 28.02 -0.95
N SER A 119 -12.49 27.71 0.35
CA SER A 119 -12.14 26.38 0.83
C SER A 119 -13.35 25.56 1.29
N TRP A 120 -13.37 24.27 0.98
CA TRP A 120 -14.37 23.32 1.49
C TRP A 120 -13.72 22.00 1.89
N GLN A 121 -14.43 21.20 2.68
CA GLN A 121 -14.00 19.85 3.04
C GLN A 121 -14.71 18.80 2.19
N ALA A 122 -13.94 17.91 1.59
CA ALA A 122 -14.47 16.72 0.91
C ALA A 122 -13.51 15.54 1.09
N ALA A 123 -14.03 14.32 0.99
CA ALA A 123 -13.20 13.12 1.02
C ALA A 123 -12.36 13.02 -0.27
N VAL A 124 -11.11 12.57 -0.15
CA VAL A 124 -10.21 12.40 -1.31
C VAL A 124 -10.83 11.48 -2.36
N CYS A 125 -11.39 10.34 -1.96
CA CYS A 125 -12.08 9.42 -2.85
C CYS A 125 -13.27 10.04 -3.59
N ALA A 126 -14.03 10.93 -2.95
CA ALA A 126 -15.18 11.60 -3.56
C ALA A 126 -14.72 12.59 -4.64
N ARG A 127 -13.67 13.39 -4.35
CA ARG A 127 -13.05 14.26 -5.36
C ARG A 127 -12.46 13.47 -6.52
N TYR A 128 -11.80 12.34 -6.23
CA TYR A 128 -11.24 11.47 -7.27
C TYR A 128 -12.31 10.83 -8.17
N ALA A 129 -13.48 10.51 -7.61
CA ALA A 129 -14.63 9.99 -8.37
C ALA A 129 -15.47 11.07 -9.07
N GLY A 130 -15.17 12.36 -8.86
CA GLY A 130 -15.91 13.49 -9.44
C GLY A 130 -17.25 13.81 -8.76
N SER A 131 -17.44 13.39 -7.51
CA SER A 131 -18.73 13.45 -6.80
C SER A 131 -18.77 14.36 -5.57
N GLY A 132 -17.69 15.10 -5.28
CA GLY A 132 -17.62 16.09 -4.20
C GLY A 132 -16.82 17.29 -4.64
#